data_AF-A0A1F2X877-F1
#
_entry.id   AF-A0A1F2X877-F1
#
_cell.length_a   1.000
_cell.length_b   1.000
_cell.length_c   1.000
_cell.angle_alpha   90.00
_cell.angle_beta   90.00
_cell.angle_gamma   90.00
#
_symmetry.space_group_name_H-M   'P 1'
#
loop_
_entity.id
_entity.type
_entity.pdbx_description
1 polymer ?
#
loop_
_entity_poly.entity_id
_entity_poly.type
_entity_poly.pdbx_seq_one_letter_code
_entity_poly.pdbx_strand_id
1 'polypeptide(L)' 'MGTPRDIINRLNGEWAKIAAMPDVIEQIRKGGLETVSGTPEQFSELMRAEVARWGKVIKEANIPSLD' A
#
# COMPACT_ATOMS: atom_id res chain seq x y z
N MET A 1 -20.45 3.70 -8.30
CA MET A 1 -20.26 4.65 -7.19
C MET A 1 -18.96 4.29 -6.50
N GLY A 2 -18.10 5.26 -6.21
CA GLY A 2 -16.84 5.06 -5.48
C GLY A 2 -16.69 6.14 -4.41
N THR A 3 -15.74 5.96 -3.49
CA THR A 3 -15.44 6.97 -2.46
C THR A 3 -15.09 8.31 -3.13
N PRO A 4 -15.70 9.44 -2.72
CA PRO A 4 -15.39 10.76 -3.28
C PRO A 4 -13.90 11.13 -3.19
N ARG A 5 -13.40 11.85 -4.19
CA ARG A 5 -11.96 12.11 -4.33
C ARG A 5 -11.41 13.05 -3.27
N ASP A 6 -12.21 14.00 -2.83
CA ASP A 6 -11.91 14.90 -1.71
C ASP A 6 -11.69 14.12 -0.40
N ILE A 7 -12.51 13.10 -0.13
CA ILE A 7 -12.35 12.23 1.04
C ILE A 7 -11.07 11.41 0.94
N ILE A 8 -10.77 10.85 -0.24
CA ILE A 8 -9.52 10.11 -0.49
C ILE A 8 -8.32 11.01 -0.23
N ASN A 9 -8.32 12.21 -0.79
CA ASN A 9 -7.22 13.17 -0.66
C ASN A 9 -7.04 13.61 0.81
N ARG A 10 -8.13 13.87 1.52
CA ARG A 10 -8.09 14.22 2.95
C ARG A 10 -7.46 13.10 3.77
N LEU A 11 -7.92 11.85 3.60
CA LEU A 11 -7.39 10.71 4.35
C LEU A 11 -5.91 10.45 4.04
N ASN A 12 -5.51 10.53 2.77
CA ASN A 12 -4.10 10.40 2.39
C ASN A 12 -3.23 11.49 3.03
N GLY A 13 -3.69 12.73 3.03
CA GLY A 13 -2.98 13.84 3.67
C GLY A 13 -2.82 13.66 5.18
N GLU A 14 -3.86 13.23 5.88
CA GLU A 14 -3.77 12.94 7.32
C GLU A 14 -2.87 11.74 7.61
N TRP A 15 -2.93 10.68 6.79
CA TRP A 15 -2.01 9.54 6.91
C TRP A 15 -0.55 9.97 6.74
N ALA A 16 -0.25 10.79 5.73
CA ALA A 16 1.12 11.26 5.49
C ALA A 16 1.70 12.02 6.69
N LYS A 17 0.88 12.82 7.37
CA LYS A 17 1.28 13.51 8.61
C LYS A 17 1.54 12.52 9.74
N ILE A 18 0.63 11.57 9.97
CA ILE A 18 0.72 10.58 11.05
C ILE A 18 1.92 9.65 10.83
N ALA A 19 2.13 9.17 9.61
CA ALA A 19 3.24 8.28 9.24
C ALA A 19 4.62 8.93 9.39
N ALA A 20 4.68 10.27 9.47
CA ALA A 20 5.89 11.04 9.73
C ALA A 20 6.10 11.35 11.22
N MET A 21 5.15 11.02 12.10
CA MET A 21 5.29 11.28 13.53
C MET A 21 6.36 10.35 14.15
N PRO A 22 7.28 10.86 15.00
CA PRO A 22 8.38 10.07 15.53
C PRO A 22 7.95 8.83 16.33
N ASP A 23 6.92 8.96 17.15
CA ASP A 23 6.35 7.89 17.96
C ASP A 23 5.69 6.80 17.10
N VAL A 24 5.00 7.20 16.03
CA VAL A 24 4.43 6.26 15.04
C VAL A 24 5.53 5.50 14.31
N ILE A 25 6.57 6.20 13.85
CA ILE A 25 7.73 5.58 13.20
C ILE A 25 8.40 4.57 14.14
N GLU A 26 8.61 4.95 15.41
CA GLU A 26 9.22 4.06 16.40
C GLU A 26 8.37 2.80 16.62
N GLN A 27 7.05 2.93 16.74
CA GLN A 27 6.15 1.79 16.91
C GLN A 27 6.15 0.86 15.70
N ILE A 28 6.12 1.41 14.47
CA ILE A 28 6.17 0.60 13.25
C ILE A 28 7.52 -0.12 13.12
N ARG A 29 8.62 0.54 13.47
CA ARG A 29 9.96 -0.08 13.47
C ARG A 29 10.10 -1.22 14.47
N LYS A 30 9.40 -1.20 15.62
CA LYS A 30 9.38 -2.32 16.57
C LYS A 30 8.80 -3.60 15.94
N GLY A 31 7.95 -3.47 14.92
CA GLY A 31 7.45 -4.59 14.12
C GLY A 31 8.37 -5.02 12.97
N GLY A 32 9.55 -4.42 12.82
CA GLY A 32 10.45 -4.67 11.68
C GLY A 32 9.95 -4.07 10.37
N LEU A 33 9.07 -3.07 10.44
CA LEU A 33 8.46 -2.41 9.30
C LEU A 33 8.98 -0.96 9.16
N GLU A 34 8.72 -0.38 7.99
CA GLU A 34 8.98 1.03 7.71
C GLU A 34 7.70 1.75 7.28
N THR A 35 7.60 3.03 7.60
CA THR A 35 6.50 3.86 7.10
C THR A 35 6.76 4.23 5.65
N VAL A 36 5.71 4.12 4.82
CA VAL A 36 5.75 4.54 3.43
C VAL A 36 4.60 5.51 3.20
N SER A 37 4.88 6.60 2.49
CA SER A 37 3.88 7.59 2.08
C SER A 37 4.07 7.94 0.61
N GLY A 38 2.98 8.33 -0.03
CA GLY A 38 2.90 8.65 -1.45
C GLY A 38 1.47 9.07 -1.81
N THR A 39 1.23 9.36 -3.07
CA THR A 39 -0.11 9.75 -3.55
C THR A 39 -1.02 8.52 -3.72
N PRO A 40 -2.35 8.70 -3.69
CA PRO A 40 -3.30 7.63 -4.01
C PRO A 40 -3.06 7.00 -5.40
N GLU A 41 -2.59 7.80 -6.36
CA GLU A 41 -2.26 7.36 -7.72
C GLU A 41 -1.02 6.48 -7.72
N GLN A 42 0.06 6.87 -7.02
CA GLN A 42 1.26 6.06 -6.87
C GLN A 42 0.95 4.71 -6.23
N PHE A 43 0.09 4.69 -5.20
CA PHE A 43 -0.36 3.44 -4.58
C PHE A 43 -1.17 2.57 -5.57
N SER A 44 -2.04 3.20 -6.37
CA SER A 44 -2.82 2.49 -7.40
C SER A 44 -1.93 1.88 -8.48
N GLU A 45 -0.87 2.58 -8.89
CA GLU A 45 0.13 2.09 -9.85
C GLU A 45 0.93 0.92 -9.25
N LEU A 46 1.39 1.05 -8.00
CA LEU A 46 2.07 -0.03 -7.29
C LEU A 46 1.21 -1.30 -7.24
N MET A 47 -0.07 -1.19 -6.86
CA MET A 47 -0.95 -2.35 -6.80
C MET A 47 -1.14 -3.04 -8.15
N ARG A 48 -1.25 -2.28 -9.25
CA ARG A 48 -1.31 -2.85 -10.60
C ARG A 48 -0.02 -3.60 -10.96
N ALA A 49 1.12 -3.02 -10.65
CA ALA A 49 2.42 -3.63 -10.90
C ALA A 49 2.63 -4.91 -10.08
N GLU A 50 2.26 -4.89 -8.80
CA GLU A 50 2.36 -6.03 -7.89
C GLU A 50 1.45 -7.19 -8.33
N VAL A 51 0.21 -6.90 -8.70
CA VAL A 51 -0.72 -7.92 -9.22
C VAL A 51 -0.17 -8.58 -10.49
N ALA A 52 0.36 -7.79 -11.43
CA ALA A 52 0.96 -8.33 -12.64
C ALA A 52 2.20 -9.18 -12.35
N ARG A 53 3.08 -8.70 -11.46
CA ARG A 53 4.32 -9.39 -11.06
C ARG A 53 4.00 -10.73 -10.41
N TRP A 54 3.17 -10.74 -9.37
CA TRP A 54 2.87 -11.97 -8.62
C TRP A 54 2.03 -12.95 -9.43
N GLY A 55 1.12 -12.46 -10.28
CA GLY A 55 0.39 -13.31 -11.22
C GLY A 55 1.33 -14.07 -12.17
N LYS A 56 2.43 -13.44 -12.60
CA LYS A 56 3.48 -14.11 -13.39
C LYS A 56 4.24 -15.15 -12.55
N VAL A 57 4.70 -14.78 -11.36
CA VAL A 57 5.44 -15.69 -10.46
C VAL A 57 4.64 -16.94 -10.14
N ILE A 58 3.35 -16.82 -9.82
CA ILE A 58 2.46 -17.95 -9.53
C ILE A 58 2.39 -18.92 -10.70
N LYS A 59 2.20 -18.41 -11.92
CA LYS A 59 2.14 -19.22 -13.14
C LYS A 59 3.45 -19.95 -13.40
N GLU A 60 4.58 -19.25 -13.27
CA GLU A 60 5.92 -19.82 -13.48
C GLU A 60 6.27 -20.87 -12.42
N ALA A 61 5.83 -20.67 -11.18
CA ALA A 61 6.04 -21.60 -10.09
C ALA A 61 5.06 -22.79 -10.07
N ASN A 62 4.09 -22.84 -11.01
CA ASN A 62 3.01 -23.84 -11.06
C ASN A 62 2.27 -24.00 -9.72
N ILE A 63 2.05 -22.88 -9.01
CA ILE A 63 1.31 -22.90 -7.76
C ILE A 63 -0.19 -23.04 -8.08
N PRO A 64 -0.87 -24.10 -7.61
CA PRO A 64 -2.29 -24.29 -7.90
C PRO A 64 -3.13 -23.22 -7.19
N SER A 65 -4.23 -22.81 -7.82
CA SER A 65 -5.26 -22.06 -7.11
C SER A 65 -5.87 -22.97 -6.05
N LEU A 66 -6.12 -22.41 -4.86
CA LEU A 66 -7.02 -23.05 -3.91
C LEU A 66 -8.44 -22.80 -4.42
N ASP A 67 -9.18 -23.88 -4.62
CA ASP A 67 -10.61 -23.85 -4.95
C ASP A 67 -11.45 -23.30 -3.78
#